data_AF-A0A523GW18-F1
#
_entry.id   AF-A0A523GW18-F1
#
_cell.length_a   1.000
_cell.length_b   1.000
_cell.length_c   1.000
_cell.angle_alpha   90.00
_cell.angle_beta   90.00
_cell.angle_gamma   90.00
#
_symmetry.space_group_name_H-M   'P 1'
#
loop_
_entity.id
_entity.type
_entity.pdbx_description
1 polymer ?
#
loop_
_entity_poly.entity_id
_entity_poly.type
_entity_poly.pdbx_seq_one_letter_code
_entity_poly.pdbx_strand_id
1 'polypeptide(L)'
;SDGPGWAYRNSGLMLHSQSAASMLKDQNFPVSIEVQLLGGNGIDDRTTLNLCTPGTNVVMEGELVTRHCVNSTSATFHGDDWVTVEIEVLGSDRFIHRINGDTVLQYESPQVGGGNVDNYDSTLFAEGELLDGGYIGLQSESHAIEFRTVRLLNLKGCMNPDSESFKTYFVENDASVCE
;
A
#
# COMPACT_ATOMS: atom_id res chain seq x y z
N SER A 1 -4.20 -19.28 -17.16
CA SER A 1 -4.76 -18.00 -16.68
C SER A 1 -4.69 -17.03 -17.83
N ASP A 2 -5.84 -16.52 -18.29
CA ASP A 2 -5.97 -15.63 -19.46
C ASP A 2 -5.86 -14.14 -19.08
N GLY A 3 -4.93 -13.81 -18.19
CA GLY A 3 -4.65 -12.43 -17.81
C GLY A 3 -3.72 -11.74 -18.82
N PRO A 4 -3.75 -10.41 -18.93
CA PRO A 4 -2.80 -9.67 -19.77
C PRO A 4 -1.35 -9.94 -19.31
N GLY A 5 -0.38 -9.81 -20.22
CA GLY A 5 1.00 -10.25 -19.96
C GLY A 5 1.67 -9.62 -18.73
N TRP A 6 1.27 -8.40 -18.33
CA TRP A 6 1.74 -7.74 -17.11
C TRP A 6 1.25 -8.42 -15.83
N ALA A 7 0.11 -9.12 -15.87
CA ALA A 7 -0.52 -9.74 -14.71
C ALA A 7 0.15 -11.06 -14.29
N TYR A 8 1.19 -11.52 -14.98
CA TYR A 8 1.90 -12.75 -14.61
C TYR A 8 2.51 -12.60 -13.22
N ARG A 9 1.99 -13.40 -12.27
CA ARG A 9 2.34 -13.36 -10.84
C ARG A 9 2.22 -11.94 -10.26
N ASN A 10 1.13 -11.24 -10.61
CA ASN A 10 0.81 -9.92 -10.06
C ASN A 10 -0.29 -10.03 -9.00
N SER A 11 -0.20 -9.16 -8.00
CA SER A 11 -1.15 -8.95 -6.92
C SER A 11 -0.74 -7.62 -6.24
N GLY A 12 -1.37 -7.27 -5.13
CA GLY A 12 -1.09 -6.01 -4.46
C GLY A 12 -1.70 -5.92 -3.08
N LEU A 13 -1.15 -5.02 -2.28
CA LEU A 13 -1.73 -4.55 -1.04
C LEU A 13 -2.36 -3.18 -1.30
N MET A 14 -3.66 -3.04 -1.08
CA MET A 14 -4.35 -1.76 -1.18
C MET A 14 -4.32 -1.10 0.21
N LEU A 15 -3.61 0.02 0.33
CA LEU A 15 -3.43 0.78 1.56
C LEU A 15 -4.16 2.12 1.46
N HIS A 16 -4.62 2.62 2.60
CA HIS A 16 -5.55 3.77 2.68
C HIS A 16 -6.66 3.68 1.65
N SER A 17 -7.19 2.46 1.47
CA SER A 17 -8.14 2.16 0.42
C SER A 17 -9.51 2.73 0.75
N GLN A 18 -10.21 3.16 -0.29
CA GLN A 18 -11.67 3.27 -0.29
C GLN A 18 -12.31 2.02 0.32
N SER A 19 -13.42 2.20 1.03
CA SER A 19 -14.19 1.08 1.58
C SER A 19 -14.77 0.20 0.46
N ALA A 20 -14.72 -1.12 0.65
CA ALA A 20 -15.34 -2.06 -0.29
C ALA A 20 -16.85 -1.81 -0.46
N ALA A 21 -17.54 -1.36 0.60
CA ALA A 21 -18.97 -1.06 0.55
C ALA A 21 -19.32 0.16 -0.33
N SER A 22 -18.37 1.07 -0.52
CA SER A 22 -18.54 2.25 -1.37
C SER A 22 -18.09 2.04 -2.82
N MET A 23 -17.45 0.90 -3.13
CA MET A 23 -17.06 0.61 -4.51
C MET A 23 -18.29 0.33 -5.37
N LEU A 24 -18.33 0.96 -6.54
CA LEU A 24 -19.39 0.69 -7.51
C LEU A 24 -19.13 -0.63 -8.23
N LYS A 25 -20.21 -1.29 -8.68
CA LYS A 25 -20.13 -2.60 -9.34
C LYS A 25 -19.18 -2.63 -10.53
N ASP A 26 -19.14 -1.55 -11.29
CA ASP A 26 -18.35 -1.43 -12.52
C ASP A 26 -17.08 -0.59 -12.33
N GLN A 27 -16.68 -0.33 -11.06
CA GLN A 27 -15.42 0.31 -10.70
C GLN A 27 -14.28 -0.72 -10.75
N ASN A 28 -13.19 -0.38 -11.45
CA ASN A 28 -12.10 -1.33 -11.73
C ASN A 28 -11.09 -1.48 -10.57
N PHE A 29 -10.81 -0.40 -9.83
CA PHE A 29 -9.90 -0.37 -8.69
C PHE A 29 -10.43 0.56 -7.59
N PRO A 30 -10.17 0.29 -6.30
CA PRO A 30 -10.46 1.28 -5.26
C PRO A 30 -9.52 2.47 -5.39
N VAL A 31 -10.02 3.67 -5.08
CA VAL A 31 -9.14 4.83 -4.84
C VAL A 31 -8.26 4.49 -3.64
N SER A 32 -6.95 4.37 -3.86
CA SER A 32 -6.02 3.80 -2.87
C SER A 32 -4.56 3.99 -3.26
N ILE A 33 -3.67 3.64 -2.34
CA ILE A 33 -2.26 3.36 -2.62
C ILE A 33 -2.11 1.85 -2.82
N GLU A 34 -1.57 1.42 -3.96
CA GLU A 34 -1.25 0.02 -4.22
C GLU A 34 0.24 -0.25 -4.00
N VAL A 35 0.55 -1.21 -3.15
CA VAL A 35 1.87 -1.83 -3.05
C VAL A 35 1.85 -3.10 -3.89
N GLN A 36 2.46 -3.04 -5.08
CA GLN A 36 2.44 -4.15 -6.03
C GLN A 36 3.25 -5.34 -5.50
N LEU A 37 2.65 -6.51 -5.53
CA LEU A 37 3.30 -7.80 -5.28
C LEU A 37 3.54 -8.48 -6.63
N LEU A 38 4.76 -8.38 -7.13
CA LEU A 38 5.15 -8.93 -8.44
C LEU A 38 6.18 -10.06 -8.29
N GLY A 39 5.91 -11.20 -8.93
CA GLY A 39 6.86 -12.31 -9.05
C GLY A 39 7.70 -12.25 -10.33
N GLY A 40 8.93 -12.77 -10.28
CA GLY A 40 9.78 -12.90 -11.47
C GLY A 40 9.20 -13.88 -12.50
N ASN A 41 9.52 -13.67 -13.78
CA ASN A 41 9.10 -14.53 -14.90
C ASN A 41 10.17 -15.54 -15.33
N GLY A 42 11.23 -15.70 -14.53
CA GLY A 42 12.42 -16.50 -14.85
C GLY A 42 13.38 -15.91 -15.89
N ILE A 43 13.13 -14.71 -16.44
CA ILE A 43 13.91 -14.16 -17.55
C ILE A 43 14.34 -12.72 -17.29
N ASP A 44 13.37 -11.83 -17.04
CA ASP A 44 13.59 -10.39 -17.02
C ASP A 44 13.60 -9.85 -15.59
N ASP A 45 14.35 -8.78 -15.35
CA ASP A 45 14.28 -8.06 -14.09
C ASP A 45 12.87 -7.46 -13.88
N ARG A 46 12.26 -7.80 -12.75
CA ARG A 46 10.90 -7.40 -12.33
C ARG A 46 10.92 -7.11 -10.84
N THR A 47 11.09 -5.83 -10.51
CA THR A 47 11.02 -5.36 -9.12
C THR A 47 9.63 -5.60 -8.55
N THR A 48 9.55 -5.79 -7.24
CA THR A 48 8.32 -5.95 -6.46
C THR A 48 8.23 -4.87 -5.39
N LEU A 49 7.11 -4.76 -4.67
CA LEU A 49 6.83 -3.61 -3.79
C LEU A 49 6.91 -2.26 -4.51
N ASN A 50 6.56 -2.26 -5.80
CA ASN A 50 6.41 -1.03 -6.56
C ASN A 50 5.19 -0.28 -6.02
N LEU A 51 5.18 1.04 -6.18
CA LEU A 51 4.01 1.85 -5.89
C LEU A 51 3.17 1.93 -7.17
N CYS A 52 1.87 1.68 -7.07
CA CYS A 52 0.90 2.12 -8.05
C CYS A 52 -0.19 2.99 -7.38
N THR A 53 -0.71 3.98 -8.09
CA THR A 53 -1.54 5.06 -7.52
C THR A 53 -2.93 5.13 -8.18
N PRO A 54 -3.78 4.10 -8.03
CA PRO A 54 -5.15 4.14 -8.56
C PRO A 54 -5.96 5.23 -7.84
N GLY A 55 -6.35 6.26 -8.56
CA GLY A 55 -7.11 7.38 -8.02
C GLY A 55 -6.33 8.23 -7.03
N THR A 56 -5.00 8.10 -7.02
CA THR A 56 -4.12 8.84 -6.11
C THR A 56 -2.86 9.39 -6.79
N ASN A 57 -2.19 10.30 -6.09
CA ASN A 57 -0.83 10.78 -6.33
C ASN A 57 -0.04 10.73 -5.02
N VAL A 58 1.28 10.83 -5.06
CA VAL A 58 2.13 10.91 -3.86
C VAL A 58 3.20 11.99 -4.02
N VAL A 59 3.87 12.35 -2.94
CA VAL A 59 5.10 13.16 -2.99
C VAL A 59 6.32 12.25 -2.79
N MET A 60 7.31 12.40 -3.66
CA MET A 60 8.61 11.73 -3.55
C MET A 60 9.71 12.76 -3.71
N GLU A 61 10.64 12.80 -2.76
CA GLU A 61 11.77 13.73 -2.77
C GLU A 61 11.33 15.22 -2.92
N GLY A 62 10.16 15.56 -2.37
CA GLY A 62 9.58 16.90 -2.44
C GLY A 62 8.84 17.21 -3.74
N GLU A 63 8.75 16.28 -4.68
CA GLU A 63 8.02 16.45 -5.95
C GLU A 63 6.72 15.64 -5.99
N LEU A 64 5.65 16.23 -6.52
CA LEU A 64 4.39 15.53 -6.75
C LEU A 64 4.55 14.54 -7.91
N VAL A 65 4.36 13.27 -7.61
CA VAL A 65 4.39 12.16 -8.57
C VAL A 65 2.97 11.83 -9.00
N THR A 66 2.69 12.10 -10.28
CA THR A 66 1.38 11.82 -10.92
C THR A 66 1.40 10.63 -11.87
N ARG A 67 2.55 9.99 -12.05
CA ARG A 67 2.67 8.77 -12.84
C ARG A 67 2.03 7.62 -12.07
N HIS A 68 1.32 6.74 -12.78
CA HIS A 68 0.57 5.67 -12.13
C HIS A 68 1.44 4.70 -11.34
N CYS A 69 2.60 4.27 -11.88
CA CYS A 69 3.48 3.34 -11.17
C CYS A 69 4.93 3.83 -11.08
N VAL A 70 5.55 3.58 -9.93
CA VAL A 70 6.96 3.86 -9.60
C VAL A 70 7.61 2.56 -9.14
N ASN A 71 8.68 2.17 -9.82
CA ASN A 71 9.42 0.96 -9.45
C ASN A 71 10.17 1.18 -8.13
N SER A 72 10.22 0.13 -7.31
CA SER A 72 11.11 0.05 -6.16
C SER A 72 12.54 -0.28 -6.57
N THR A 73 13.46 -0.33 -5.59
CA THR A 73 14.83 -0.81 -5.77
C THR A 73 15.02 -2.29 -5.41
N SER A 74 13.93 -3.04 -5.22
CA SER A 74 14.00 -4.46 -4.85
C SER A 74 14.66 -5.33 -5.92
N ALA A 75 15.22 -6.47 -5.50
CA ALA A 75 15.63 -7.52 -6.42
C ALA A 75 14.42 -8.24 -7.04
N THR A 76 14.64 -8.94 -8.13
CA THR A 76 13.65 -9.85 -8.74
C THR A 76 13.69 -11.22 -8.07
N PHE A 77 12.53 -11.75 -7.71
CA PHE A 77 12.41 -13.09 -7.12
C PHE A 77 11.82 -14.06 -8.16
N HIS A 78 12.71 -14.75 -8.88
CA HIS A 78 12.38 -15.70 -9.95
C HIS A 78 12.13 -17.10 -9.37
N GLY A 79 10.97 -17.33 -8.75
CA GLY A 79 10.65 -18.64 -8.19
C GLY A 79 9.49 -18.62 -7.22
N ASP A 80 9.35 -19.71 -6.47
CA ASP A 80 8.31 -19.91 -5.45
C ASP A 80 8.84 -19.67 -4.03
N ASP A 81 9.82 -18.78 -3.91
CA ASP A 81 10.42 -18.42 -2.64
C ASP A 81 9.48 -17.56 -1.80
N TRP A 82 9.47 -17.82 -0.50
CA TRP A 82 8.81 -16.93 0.45
C TRP A 82 9.63 -15.66 0.63
N VAL A 83 9.00 -14.52 0.39
CA VAL A 83 9.53 -13.20 0.74
C VAL A 83 8.76 -12.61 1.91
N THR A 84 9.46 -11.89 2.78
CA THR A 84 8.82 -11.12 3.85
C THR A 84 8.66 -9.69 3.40
N VAL A 85 7.43 -9.19 3.43
CA VAL A 85 7.09 -7.82 3.07
C VAL A 85 6.65 -7.10 4.33
N GLU A 86 7.19 -5.90 4.56
CA GLU A 86 6.76 -4.99 5.62
C GLU A 86 6.48 -3.62 5.02
N ILE A 87 5.27 -3.09 5.29
CA ILE A 87 4.90 -1.74 4.92
C ILE A 87 4.64 -0.95 6.20
N GLU A 88 5.45 0.08 6.43
CA GLU A 88 5.27 1.01 7.54
C GLU A 88 4.52 2.23 7.01
N VAL A 89 3.38 2.52 7.63
CA VAL A 89 2.49 3.64 7.25
C VAL A 89 2.26 4.50 8.48
N LEU A 90 2.69 5.76 8.39
CA LEU A 90 2.48 6.79 9.40
C LEU A 90 1.51 7.83 8.83
N GLY A 91 0.21 7.57 8.96
CA GLY A 91 -0.83 8.43 8.39
C GLY A 91 -0.57 8.78 6.93
N SER A 92 -0.64 10.07 6.62
CA SER A 92 -0.21 10.68 5.36
C SER A 92 1.27 11.10 5.35
N ASP A 93 1.94 11.10 6.51
CA ASP A 93 3.31 11.61 6.66
C ASP A 93 4.36 10.72 5.98
N ARG A 94 4.19 9.39 6.02
CA ARG A 94 5.24 8.50 5.52
C ARG A 94 4.77 7.10 5.18
N PHE A 95 5.26 6.60 4.05
CA PHE A 95 5.19 5.20 3.63
C PHE A 95 6.60 4.66 3.40
N ILE A 96 6.90 3.48 3.95
CA ILE A 96 8.16 2.78 3.72
C ILE A 96 7.85 1.33 3.33
N HIS A 97 8.36 0.92 2.16
CA HIS A 97 8.27 -0.46 1.69
C HIS A 97 9.57 -1.19 2.02
N ARG A 98 9.45 -2.36 2.65
CA ARG A 98 10.59 -3.22 2.96
C ARG A 98 10.37 -4.64 2.46
N ILE A 99 11.43 -5.23 1.91
CA ILE A 99 11.48 -6.64 1.55
C ILE A 99 12.65 -7.31 2.26
N ASN A 100 12.38 -8.38 3.00
CA ASN A 100 13.36 -9.11 3.81
C ASN A 100 14.19 -8.20 4.75
N GLY A 101 13.60 -7.11 5.23
CA GLY A 101 14.24 -6.13 6.11
C GLY A 101 14.88 -4.93 5.40
N ASP A 102 15.08 -4.99 4.09
CA ASP A 102 15.69 -3.91 3.31
C ASP A 102 14.64 -2.93 2.79
N THR A 103 14.85 -1.62 3.02
CA THR A 103 14.00 -0.56 2.46
C THR A 103 14.23 -0.42 0.97
N VAL A 104 13.14 -0.50 0.19
CA VAL A 104 13.18 -0.45 -1.27
C VAL A 104 12.38 0.68 -1.90
N LEU A 105 11.51 1.34 -1.13
CA LEU A 105 10.77 2.52 -1.57
C LEU A 105 10.32 3.34 -0.37
N GLN A 106 10.31 4.67 -0.51
CA GLN A 106 9.76 5.60 0.48
C GLN A 106 9.09 6.78 -0.21
N TYR A 107 7.96 7.22 0.30
CA TYR A 107 7.20 8.38 -0.18
C TYR A 107 6.28 8.93 0.93
N GLU A 108 5.62 10.04 0.66
CA GLU A 108 4.76 10.75 1.62
C GLU A 108 3.57 11.41 0.92
N SER A 109 2.67 12.00 1.71
CA SER A 109 1.54 12.81 1.26
C SER A 109 0.71 12.17 0.14
N PRO A 110 0.18 10.94 0.34
CA PRO A 110 -0.76 10.35 -0.61
C PRO A 110 -2.00 11.25 -0.72
N GLN A 111 -2.40 11.58 -1.93
CA GLN A 111 -3.49 12.50 -2.22
C GLN A 111 -4.44 11.89 -3.25
N VAL A 112 -5.74 12.13 -3.13
CA VAL A 112 -6.71 11.80 -4.17
C VAL A 112 -6.35 12.54 -5.47
N GLY A 113 -6.35 11.83 -6.60
CA GLY A 113 -6.14 12.41 -7.94
C GLY A 113 -5.61 11.40 -8.96
N GLY A 114 -4.93 11.84 -10.02
CA GLY A 114 -4.06 10.95 -10.82
C GLY A 114 -4.76 9.96 -11.78
N GLY A 115 -6.09 9.80 -11.73
CA GLY A 115 -6.83 8.91 -12.64
C GLY A 115 -6.56 7.42 -12.38
N ASN A 116 -6.52 6.58 -13.42
CA ASN A 116 -6.30 5.12 -13.34
C ASN A 116 -7.34 4.34 -12.51
N VAL A 117 -8.48 4.98 -12.23
CA VAL A 117 -9.68 4.37 -11.69
C VAL A 117 -10.85 4.80 -12.58
N ASP A 118 -11.57 3.82 -13.09
CA ASP A 118 -12.76 4.03 -13.91
C ASP A 118 -14.01 3.87 -13.03
N ASN A 119 -15.05 4.64 -13.33
CA ASN A 119 -16.40 4.49 -12.76
C ASN A 119 -16.47 4.52 -11.22
N TYR A 120 -15.63 5.31 -10.54
CA TYR A 120 -15.78 5.59 -9.12
C TYR A 120 -16.75 6.75 -8.87
N ASP A 121 -17.36 6.81 -7.69
CA ASP A 121 -18.18 7.95 -7.26
C ASP A 121 -17.27 9.10 -6.81
N SER A 122 -17.10 10.10 -7.68
CA SER A 122 -16.27 11.27 -7.41
C SER A 122 -16.82 12.20 -6.33
N THR A 123 -18.05 11.98 -5.85
CA THR A 123 -18.58 12.75 -4.72
C THR A 123 -18.05 12.28 -3.37
N LEU A 124 -17.43 11.08 -3.33
CA LEU A 124 -16.85 10.50 -2.12
C LEU A 124 -15.43 11.01 -1.82
N PHE A 125 -14.80 11.71 -2.77
CA PHE A 125 -13.42 12.15 -2.66
C PHE A 125 -13.25 13.58 -3.19
N ALA A 126 -12.44 14.39 -2.52
CA ALA A 126 -12.04 15.69 -3.04
C ALA A 126 -10.65 15.60 -3.70
N GLU A 127 -10.49 16.13 -4.92
CA GLU A 127 -9.19 16.19 -5.60
C GLU A 127 -8.15 16.92 -4.71
N GLY A 128 -6.98 16.31 -4.51
CA GLY A 128 -5.92 16.83 -3.65
C GLY A 128 -6.14 16.58 -2.15
N GLU A 129 -7.21 15.90 -1.74
CA GLU A 129 -7.42 15.48 -0.36
C GLU A 129 -6.32 14.50 0.07
N LEU A 130 -5.67 14.79 1.20
CA LEU A 130 -4.67 13.91 1.80
C LEU A 130 -5.34 12.65 2.37
N LEU A 131 -4.80 11.49 2.02
CA LEU A 131 -5.21 10.21 2.56
C LEU A 131 -4.41 9.92 3.83
N ASP A 132 -5.02 10.18 4.99
CA ASP A 132 -4.39 9.94 6.28
C ASP A 132 -4.72 8.55 6.87
N GLY A 133 -5.68 7.85 6.28
CA GLY A 133 -6.12 6.54 6.72
C GLY A 133 -7.12 5.92 5.76
N GLY A 134 -7.41 4.63 5.95
CA GLY A 134 -8.42 3.93 5.17
C GLY A 134 -8.43 2.43 5.44
N TYR A 135 -8.97 1.67 4.50
CA TYR A 135 -9.02 0.22 4.58
C TYR A 135 -7.72 -0.41 4.07
N ILE A 136 -7.43 -1.62 4.54
CA ILE A 136 -6.35 -2.48 4.02
C ILE A 136 -7.00 -3.61 3.23
N GLY A 137 -6.64 -3.73 1.96
CA GLY A 137 -7.12 -4.79 1.06
C GLY A 137 -5.96 -5.66 0.56
N LEU A 138 -6.24 -6.95 0.37
CA LEU A 138 -5.35 -7.86 -0.35
C LEU A 138 -5.97 -8.12 -1.73
N GLN A 139 -5.30 -7.66 -2.78
CA GLN A 139 -5.80 -7.74 -4.14
C GLN A 139 -5.68 -9.17 -4.67
N SER A 140 -6.73 -9.65 -5.33
CA SER A 140 -6.70 -10.87 -6.12
C SER A 140 -6.60 -10.49 -7.59
N GLU A 141 -5.47 -10.75 -8.24
CA GLU A 141 -5.23 -10.33 -9.62
C GLU A 141 -4.79 -11.49 -10.52
N SER A 142 -5.74 -12.08 -11.26
CA SER A 142 -5.58 -13.06 -12.37
C SER A 142 -4.74 -14.34 -12.14
N HIS A 143 -3.81 -14.35 -11.19
CA HIS A 143 -2.91 -15.43 -10.82
C HIS A 143 -3.05 -15.71 -9.32
N ALA A 144 -2.77 -16.95 -8.93
CA ALA A 144 -2.77 -17.32 -7.53
C ALA A 144 -1.59 -16.66 -6.80
N ILE A 145 -1.85 -16.21 -5.58
CA ILE A 145 -0.86 -15.77 -4.61
C ILE A 145 -1.14 -16.47 -3.28
N GLU A 146 -0.09 -16.81 -2.54
CA GLU A 146 -0.19 -17.45 -1.24
C GLU A 146 0.34 -16.52 -0.15
N PHE A 147 -0.41 -16.39 0.94
CA PHE A 147 0.02 -15.67 2.14
C PHE A 147 0.16 -16.66 3.29
N ARG A 148 1.37 -16.81 3.82
CA ARG A 148 1.61 -17.68 4.98
C ARG A 148 1.22 -17.01 6.30
N THR A 149 1.51 -15.72 6.44
CA THR A 149 1.27 -14.98 7.68
C THR A 149 1.03 -13.52 7.33
N VAL A 150 -0.09 -13.00 7.83
CA VAL A 150 -0.44 -11.58 7.75
C VAL A 150 -0.58 -11.07 9.17
N ARG A 151 0.15 -9.99 9.49
CA ARG A 151 0.15 -9.36 10.80
C ARG A 151 -0.02 -7.86 10.62
N LEU A 152 -0.74 -7.25 11.55
CA LEU A 152 -0.93 -5.81 11.63
C LEU A 152 -0.52 -5.36 13.03
N LEU A 153 0.31 -4.32 13.09
CA LEU A 153 0.69 -3.68 14.34
C LEU A 153 0.18 -2.24 14.31
N ASN A 154 -0.70 -1.88 15.24
CA ASN A 154 -1.09 -0.50 15.41
C ASN A 154 0.05 0.28 16.10
N LEU A 155 0.50 1.36 15.46
CA LEU A 155 1.58 2.22 15.95
C LEU A 155 1.07 3.42 16.77
N LYS A 156 -0.26 3.58 16.87
CA LYS A 156 -0.92 4.56 17.73
C LYS A 156 -1.39 3.91 19.03
N GLY A 157 -1.10 4.53 20.17
CA GLY A 157 -1.50 4.03 21.47
C GLY A 157 -1.04 4.93 22.62
N CYS A 158 -1.22 4.47 23.86
CA CYS A 158 -0.85 5.27 25.02
C CYS A 158 0.68 5.47 25.08
N MET A 159 1.13 6.72 25.11
CA MET A 159 2.55 7.07 25.23
C MET A 159 2.95 7.56 26.63
N ASN A 160 2.08 7.41 27.64
CA ASN A 160 2.43 7.67 29.04
C ASN A 160 3.29 6.52 29.60
N PRO A 161 4.58 6.73 29.95
CA PRO A 161 5.45 5.66 30.44
C PRO A 161 4.98 4.98 31.73
N ASP A 162 4.10 5.63 32.49
CA ASP A 162 3.54 5.10 33.73
C ASP A 162 2.29 4.22 33.52
N SER A 163 1.74 4.15 32.31
CA SER A 163 0.57 3.33 31.97
C SER A 163 0.96 1.89 31.63
N GLU A 164 0.17 0.90 32.04
CA GLU A 164 0.37 -0.51 31.66
C GLU A 164 0.14 -0.73 30.14
N SER A 165 -0.69 0.13 29.54
CA SER A 165 -0.97 0.14 28.11
C SER A 165 0.19 0.70 27.28
N PHE A 166 1.23 1.28 27.90
CA PHE A 166 2.39 1.80 27.19
C PHE A 166 3.16 0.71 26.44
N LYS A 167 3.64 1.08 25.25
CA LYS A 167 4.59 0.31 24.45
C LYS A 167 5.61 1.26 23.85
N THR A 168 6.88 0.86 23.87
CA THR A 168 7.99 1.68 23.37
C THR A 168 7.97 1.89 21.85
N TYR A 169 7.17 1.11 21.13
CA TYR A 169 7.04 1.20 19.67
C TYR A 169 5.95 2.17 19.21
N PHE A 170 5.14 2.73 20.12
CA PHE A 170 4.14 3.72 19.71
C PHE A 170 4.82 4.99 19.24
N VAL A 171 4.29 5.55 18.15
CA VAL A 171 4.80 6.76 17.50
C VAL A 171 3.78 7.90 17.52
N GLU A 172 2.52 7.59 17.83
CA GLU A 172 1.45 8.56 18.00
C GLU A 172 0.68 8.29 19.29
N ASN A 173 0.47 9.34 20.09
CA ASN A 173 -0.22 9.22 21.36
C ASN A 173 -1.74 9.17 21.18
N ASP A 174 -2.35 8.16 21.79
CA ASP A 174 -3.78 8.10 22.05
C ASP A 174 -4.01 8.08 23.56
N ALA A 175 -4.32 9.24 24.12
CA ALA A 175 -4.56 9.39 25.55
C ALA A 175 -5.83 8.65 26.02
N SER A 176 -6.76 8.32 25.11
CA SER A 176 -8.00 7.66 25.47
C SER A 176 -7.83 6.19 25.87
N VAL A 177 -6.69 5.59 25.50
CA VAL A 177 -6.33 4.20 25.83
C VAL A 177 -5.24 4.11 26.90
N CYS A 178 -4.91 5.23 27.55
CA CYS A 178 -4.04 5.23 28.73
C CYS A 178 -4.84 4.79 29.96
N GLU A 179 -4.58 3.55 30.40
CA GLU A 179 -5.08 2.98 31.66
C GLU A 179 -4.09 3.22 32.81
#